data_AF-A0A6N8JHQ6-F1
#
_entry.id   AF-A0A6N8JHQ6-F1
#
_cell.length_a   1.000
_cell.length_b   1.000
_cell.length_c   1.000
_cell.angle_alpha   90.00
_cell.angle_beta   90.00
_cell.angle_gamma   90.00
#
_symmetry.space_group_name_H-M   'P 1'
#
loop_
_entity.id
_entity.type
_entity.pdbx_description
1 polymer ?
#
loop_
_entity_poly.entity_id
_entity_poly.type
_entity_poly.pdbx_seq_one_letter_code
_entity_poly.pdbx_strand_id
1 'polypeptide(L)'
;MLILAQRKKHDLSLRKVAVDLDIDISTLSKVEKGECVASSKMIPMVAQLFELNFKEFQISYHKQTLENAYGCESFFEEANICIGIRKNLIMLWDTTLYNKDYIS
;
A
#
# COMPACT_ATOMS: atom_id res chain seq x y z
N MET A 1 -7.57 9.08 3.86
CA MET A 1 -6.67 8.49 2.86
C MET A 1 -5.22 8.87 3.13
N LEU A 2 -4.30 7.94 2.98
CA LEU A 2 -2.88 8.06 3.33
C LEU A 2 -2.15 9.11 2.48
N ILE A 3 -2.41 9.13 1.17
CA ILE A 3 -1.81 10.10 0.23
C ILE A 3 -2.26 11.53 0.56
N LEU A 4 -3.56 11.73 0.82
CA LEU A 4 -4.12 13.01 1.26
C LEU A 4 -3.45 13.51 2.55
N ALA A 5 -3.22 12.61 3.52
CA ALA A 5 -2.60 12.95 4.79
C ALA A 5 -1.15 13.43 4.58
N GLN A 6 -0.37 12.75 3.74
CA GLN A 6 1.00 13.18 3.42
C GLN A 6 1.01 14.52 2.69
N ARG A 7 0.17 14.70 1.68
CA ARG A 7 0.09 15.99 0.96
C ARG A 7 -0.23 17.14 1.91
N LYS A 8 -1.24 16.98 2.78
CA LYS A 8 -1.61 18.01 3.76
C LYS A 8 -0.52 18.28 4.79
N LYS A 9 0.18 17.23 5.26
CA LYS A 9 1.30 17.36 6.21
C LYS A 9 2.44 18.20 5.63
N HIS A 10 2.69 18.09 4.33
CA HIS A 10 3.72 18.85 3.62
C HIS A 10 3.22 20.18 3.04
N ASP A 11 1.98 20.58 3.36
CA ASP A 11 1.32 21.80 2.86
C ASP A 11 1.37 21.96 1.32
N LEU A 12 1.31 20.84 0.59
CA LEU A 12 1.36 20.86 -0.87
C LEU A 12 -0.04 20.98 -1.47
N SER A 13 -0.15 21.83 -2.49
CA SER A 13 -1.38 21.91 -3.29
C SER A 13 -1.59 20.64 -4.12
N LEU A 14 -2.86 20.32 -4.40
CA LEU A 14 -3.22 19.20 -5.27
C LEU A 14 -2.51 19.30 -6.64
N ARG A 15 -2.43 20.51 -7.19
CA ARG A 15 -1.77 20.80 -8.47
C ARG A 15 -0.27 20.50 -8.43
N LYS A 16 0.43 20.90 -7.37
CA LYS A 16 1.89 20.68 -7.25
C LYS A 16 2.20 19.18 -7.26
N VAL A 17 1.48 18.41 -6.43
CA VAL A 17 1.67 16.96 -6.35
C VAL A 17 1.30 16.26 -7.66
N ALA A 18 0.21 16.66 -8.31
CA ALA A 18 -0.18 16.06 -9.59
C ALA A 18 0.90 16.25 -10.68
N VAL A 19 1.50 17.43 -10.75
CA VAL A 19 2.61 17.73 -11.67
C VAL A 19 3.85 16.90 -11.32
N ASP A 20 4.22 16.82 -10.04
CA ASP A 20 5.40 16.05 -9.61
C ASP A 20 5.25 14.54 -9.87
N LEU A 21 4.02 14.03 -9.82
CA LEU A 21 3.70 12.63 -10.09
C LEU A 21 3.42 12.34 -11.57
N ASP A 22 3.43 13.35 -12.44
CA ASP A 22 3.06 13.26 -13.86
C ASP A 22 1.68 12.60 -14.06
N ILE A 23 0.67 13.09 -13.34
CA ILE A 23 -0.72 12.61 -13.41
C ILE A 23 -1.71 13.76 -13.50
N ASP A 24 -2.91 13.46 -13.99
CA ASP A 24 -3.99 14.43 -14.00
C ASP A 24 -4.46 14.79 -12.58
N ILE A 25 -4.77 16.06 -12.36
CA ILE A 25 -5.23 16.59 -11.07
C ILE A 25 -6.53 15.90 -10.62
N SER A 26 -7.45 15.58 -11.53
CA SER A 26 -8.68 14.87 -11.20
C SER A 26 -8.40 13.42 -10.77
N THR A 27 -7.41 12.77 -11.38
CA THR A 27 -6.95 11.43 -10.98
C THR A 27 -6.43 11.46 -9.55
N LEU A 28 -5.53 12.41 -9.23
CA LEU A 28 -5.03 12.55 -7.86
C LEU A 28 -6.17 12.86 -6.87
N SER A 29 -7.13 13.70 -7.24
CA SER A 29 -8.28 14.02 -6.37
C SER A 29 -9.11 12.77 -6.03
N LYS A 30 -9.41 11.93 -7.02
CA LYS A 30 -10.15 10.67 -6.84
C LYS A 30 -9.38 9.71 -5.94
N VAL A 31 -8.07 9.60 -6.14
CA VAL A 31 -7.19 8.77 -5.30
C VAL A 31 -7.17 9.25 -3.85
N GLU A 32 -7.07 10.56 -3.63
CA GLU A 32 -7.08 11.16 -2.29
C GLU A 32 -8.40 11.02 -1.54
N LYS A 33 -9.51 10.79 -2.25
CA LYS A 33 -10.83 10.53 -1.68
C LYS A 33 -11.14 9.04 -1.54
N GLY A 34 -10.33 8.15 -2.11
CA GLY A 34 -10.58 6.71 -2.14
C GLY A 34 -11.60 6.28 -3.20
N GLU A 35 -11.95 7.17 -4.13
CA GLU A 35 -12.84 6.87 -5.26
C GLU A 35 -12.11 6.06 -6.35
N CYS A 36 -10.77 6.09 -6.36
CA CYS A 36 -9.93 5.35 -7.29
C CYS A 36 -8.68 4.81 -6.59
N VAL A 37 -8.20 3.64 -7.01
CA VAL A 37 -6.94 3.06 -6.51
C VAL A 37 -5.76 3.68 -7.25
N ALA A 38 -4.70 4.01 -6.52
CA ALA A 38 -3.45 4.49 -7.08
C ALA A 38 -2.82 3.41 -7.98
N SER A 39 -2.32 3.82 -9.14
CA SER A 39 -1.62 2.90 -10.03
C SER A 39 -0.33 2.35 -9.37
N SER A 40 0.13 1.19 -9.83
CA SER A 40 1.38 0.59 -9.35
C SER A 40 2.60 1.49 -9.55
N LYS A 41 2.56 2.40 -10.53
CA LYS A 41 3.61 3.41 -10.77
C LYS A 41 3.51 4.62 -9.83
N MET A 42 2.30 4.97 -9.40
CA MET A 42 2.08 6.12 -8.52
C MET A 42 2.62 5.89 -7.10
N ILE A 43 2.46 4.68 -6.55
CA ILE A 43 2.90 4.36 -5.18
C ILE A 43 4.39 4.65 -4.94
N PRO A 44 5.34 4.15 -5.78
CA PRO A 44 6.76 4.45 -5.59
C PRO A 44 7.08 5.94 -5.78
N MET A 45 6.42 6.63 -6.73
CA MET A 45 6.61 8.07 -6.94
C MET A 45 6.15 8.89 -5.72
N VAL A 46 5.02 8.53 -5.11
CA VAL A 46 4.52 9.16 -3.89
C VAL A 46 5.45 8.90 -2.71
N ALA A 47 5.96 7.67 -2.56
CA ALA A 47 6.93 7.36 -1.52
C ALA A 47 8.20 8.20 -1.67
N GLN A 48 8.69 8.37 -2.90
CA GLN A 48 9.84 9.22 -3.20
C GLN A 48 9.56 10.70 -2.90
N LEU A 49 8.43 11.23 -3.37
CA LEU A 49 8.05 12.64 -3.22
C LEU A 49 7.96 13.07 -1.74
N PHE A 50 7.51 12.17 -0.87
CA PHE A 50 7.37 12.44 0.57
C PHE A 50 8.46 11.81 1.43
N GLU A 51 9.55 11.32 0.82
CA GLU A 51 10.70 10.70 1.51
C GLU A 51 10.30 9.57 2.48
N LEU A 52 9.35 8.74 2.07
CA LEU A 52 8.82 7.63 2.85
C LEU A 52 9.56 6.33 2.53
N ASN A 53 9.63 5.42 3.51
CA ASN A 53 10.03 4.05 3.24
C ASN A 53 9.02 3.40 2.28
N PHE A 54 9.47 3.06 1.06
CA PHE A 54 8.59 2.51 0.02
C PHE A 54 7.84 1.25 0.45
N LYS A 55 8.53 0.30 1.11
CA LYS A 55 7.93 -0.96 1.55
C LYS A 55 6.83 -0.72 2.56
N GLU A 56 7.10 0.08 3.59
CA GLU A 56 6.13 0.38 4.65
C GLU A 56 4.94 1.18 4.11
N PHE A 57 5.22 2.16 3.24
CA PHE A 57 4.19 2.95 2.60
C PHE A 57 3.27 2.10 1.72
N GLN A 58 3.84 1.23 0.88
CA GLN A 58 3.09 0.34 0.00
C GLN A 58 2.19 -0.60 0.81
N ILE A 59 2.71 -1.22 1.87
CA ILE A 59 1.94 -2.08 2.76
C ILE A 59 0.78 -1.29 3.39
N SER A 60 1.07 -0.12 3.95
CA SER A 60 0.07 0.72 4.63
C SER A 60 -1.02 1.20 3.66
N TYR A 61 -0.64 1.57 2.44
CA TYR A 61 -1.56 1.99 1.40
C TYR A 61 -2.51 0.86 1.00
N HIS A 62 -2.00 -0.34 0.74
CA HIS A 62 -2.83 -1.48 0.36
C HIS A 62 -3.73 -1.95 1.49
N LYS A 63 -3.22 -1.96 2.74
CA LYS A 63 -4.04 -2.25 3.92
C LYS A 63 -5.23 -1.30 4.00
N GLN A 64 -4.99 0.01 3.95
CA GLN A 64 -6.06 1.01 3.97
C GLN A 64 -7.03 0.85 2.78
N THR A 65 -6.53 0.52 1.59
CA THR A 65 -7.36 0.32 0.40
C THR A 65 -8.31 -0.87 0.58
N LEU A 66 -7.83 -1.98 1.15
CA LEU A 66 -8.65 -3.15 1.46
C LEU A 66 -9.68 -2.83 2.55
N GLU A 67 -9.26 -2.17 3.63
CA GLU A 67 -10.15 -1.75 4.73
C GLU A 67 -11.27 -0.82 4.23
N ASN A 68 -10.96 0.14 3.35
CA ASN A 68 -11.97 1.04 2.81
C ASN A 68 -12.96 0.33 1.88
N ALA A 69 -12.50 -0.67 1.12
CA ALA A 69 -13.34 -1.38 0.16
C ALA A 69 -14.23 -2.44 0.81
N TYR A 70 -13.72 -3.14 1.82
CA TYR A 70 -14.35 -4.35 2.37
C TYR A 70 -14.45 -4.37 3.89
N GLY A 71 -14.00 -3.33 4.60
CA GLY A 71 -13.94 -3.32 6.07
C GLY A 71 -15.27 -3.49 6.79
N CYS A 72 -16.39 -3.31 6.09
CA CYS A 72 -17.74 -3.53 6.62
C CYS A 72 -18.34 -4.90 6.25
N GLU A 73 -17.64 -5.71 5.45
CA GLU A 73 -18.11 -7.05 5.07
C GLU A 73 -18.03 -8.01 6.26
N SER A 74 -19.03 -8.87 6.40
CA SER A 74 -19.22 -9.73 7.59
C SER A 74 -18.06 -10.69 7.89
N PHE A 75 -17.21 -10.98 6.90
CA PHE A 75 -16.09 -11.93 7.02
C PHE A 75 -14.72 -11.32 6.65
N PHE A 76 -14.60 -9.99 6.63
CA PHE A 76 -13.37 -9.31 6.22
C PHE A 76 -12.20 -9.60 7.18
N GLU A 77 -12.47 -9.65 8.48
CA GLU A 77 -11.45 -9.89 9.49
C GLU A 77 -10.91 -11.33 9.41
N GLU A 78 -11.78 -12.31 9.21
CA GLU A 78 -11.41 -13.70 8.97
C GLU A 78 -10.55 -13.82 7.71
N ALA A 79 -10.93 -13.15 6.62
CA ALA A 79 -10.14 -13.13 5.39
C ALA A 79 -8.73 -12.51 5.61
N ASN A 80 -8.64 -11.40 6.36
CA ASN A 80 -7.37 -10.78 6.71
C ASN A 80 -6.47 -11.72 7.53
N ILE A 81 -7.04 -12.41 8.52
CA ILE A 81 -6.32 -13.39 9.35
C ILE A 81 -5.78 -14.53 8.47
N CYS A 82 -6.61 -15.09 7.58
CA CYS A 82 -6.18 -16.16 6.67
C CYS A 82 -5.02 -15.75 5.77
N ILE A 83 -5.05 -14.52 5.22
CA ILE A 83 -3.95 -13.97 4.41
C ILE A 83 -2.67 -13.83 5.25
N GLY A 84 -2.79 -13.34 6.48
CA GLY A 84 -1.67 -13.19 7.41
C GLY A 84 -1.01 -14.54 7.77
N ILE A 85 -1.83 -15.55 8.10
CA ILE A 85 -1.35 -16.90 8.41
C ILE A 85 -0.62 -17.51 7.22
N ARG A 86 -1.14 -17.37 5.99
CA ARG A 86 -0.50 -17.91 4.78
C ARG A 86 0.91 -17.35 4.57
N LYS A 87 1.13 -16.06 4.83
CA LYS A 87 2.47 -15.44 4.75
C LYS A 87 3.45 -16.06 5.74
N ASN A 88 3.04 -16.26 6.99
CA ASN A 88 3.88 -16.88 8.02
C ASN A 88 4.18 -18.34 7.71
N LEU A 89 3.19 -19.09 7.19
CA LEU A 89 3.41 -20.47 6.79
C LEU A 89 4.40 -20.56 5.63
N ILE A 90 4.26 -19.75 4.57
CA ILE A 90 5.23 -19.74 3.45
C ILE A 90 6.65 -19.44 3.93
N MET A 91 6.83 -18.44 4.82
CA MET A 91 8.14 -18.15 5.41
C MET A 91 8.74 -19.32 6.19
N LEU A 92 7.91 -20.08 6.91
CA LEU A 92 8.33 -21.30 7.62
C LEU A 92 8.71 -22.42 6.64
N TRP A 93 8.05 -22.52 5.49
CA TRP A 93 8.35 -23.53 4.47
C TRP A 93 9.62 -23.17 3.68
N ASP A 94 9.85 -21.89 3.36
CA ASP A 94 11.07 -21.43 2.69
C ASP A 94 12.32 -21.61 3.56
N THR A 95 12.22 -21.35 4.87
CA THR A 95 13.33 -21.52 5.82
C THR A 95 13.63 -22.98 6.15
N THR A 96 12.62 -23.85 6.15
CA THR A 96 12.82 -25.30 6.38
C THR A 96 13.36 -26.02 5.16
N LEU A 97 13.08 -25.54 3.94
CA LEU A 97 13.68 -26.06 2.71
C LEU A 97 15.16 -25.65 2.56
N TYR A 98 15.52 -24.41 2.90
CA TYR A 98 16.92 -23.94 2.85
C TYR A 98 17.87 -24.70 3.80
N ASN A 99 17.34 -25.22 4.92
CA ASN A 99 18.12 -26.00 5.89
C ASN A 99 18.33 -27.48 5.52
N LYS A 100 17.69 -28.00 4.45
CA LYS A 100 17.89 -29.38 4.01
C LYS A 100 19.04 -29.55 3.01
N ASP A 101 19.52 -28.47 2.39
CA ASP A 101 20.58 -28.52 1.37
C ASP A 101 22.02 -28.38 1.94
N TYR A 102 22.17 -28.25 3.27
CA TYR A 102 23.47 -28.13 3.96
C TYR A 102 23.85 -29.33 4.84
N ILE A 103 23.06 -30.41 4.80
CA ILE A 103 23.39 -31.67 5.47
C ILE A 103 23.53 -32.75 4.38
N SER A 104 24.62 -32.66 3.63
CA SER A 104 25.12 -33.71 2.72
C SER A 104 26.62 -33.89 2.93
#